data_AF-A0A7M2QS68-F1
#
_entry.id   AF-A0A7M2QS68-F1
#
_cell.length_a   1.000
_cell.length_b   1.000
_cell.length_c   1.000
_cell.angle_alpha   90.00
_cell.angle_beta   90.00
_cell.angle_gamma   90.00
#
_symmetry.space_group_name_H-M   'P 1'
#
loop_
_entity.id
_entity.type
_entity.pdbx_description
1 polymer ?
#
loop_
_entity_poly.entity_id
_entity_poly.type
_entity_poly.pdbx_seq_one_letter_code
_entity_poly.pdbx_strand_id
1 'polypeptide(L)'
;MSTKIAVICSKAFMNRLNIISHEVPHIQLDFYIYNSPEETPNLMKQVKPCDVLLLAGTLPYLYAKHLLRQWPIPWTYIKQDETMISATILSAIAKHNVTIDRLSIDVMSSTFIQNVLQDIQYEGPLPYMQEIEISTPTKQLLTNHIALWESKQIDLVITSIHAIYDELTALDIPVIRMLDPKSSIIRRLNESISLSQLTKFESAKAVAGIIEFHKTTHNPLQTVEQLATIIHASYQQVDTCRFELFTTYGHLQNALTQNKLESFFTVSEKSARLVFGYGESILEAQRNAQQALKYALPNAIYILTENKELQGPFPNTTTTLSLQAKDPYIVLMAKETKLSPLNISKIMAFSKSRQSLQFTAHDLSEHLQVTRRTTERILKKLVEHNYAKIVGEEMTYQQGRPRSLYELNFSTYH
;
A
#
# COMPACT_ATOMS: atom_id res chain seq x y z
N MET A 1 24.72 -6.25 6.17
CA MET A 1 24.12 -7.53 5.74
C MET A 1 23.78 -7.41 4.27
N SER A 2 23.92 -8.49 3.50
CA SER A 2 23.54 -8.51 2.08
C SER A 2 22.01 -8.58 1.95
N THR A 3 21.42 -7.80 1.04
CA THR A 3 19.98 -7.86 0.73
C THR A 3 19.71 -9.07 -0.16
N LYS A 4 18.84 -9.98 0.27
CA LYS A 4 18.42 -11.15 -0.51
C LYS A 4 17.26 -10.81 -1.44
N ILE A 5 17.51 -10.81 -2.74
CA ILE A 5 16.53 -10.47 -3.78
C ILE A 5 16.11 -11.76 -4.49
N ALA A 6 14.84 -12.14 -4.38
CA ALA A 6 14.27 -13.17 -5.24
C ALA A 6 13.94 -12.53 -6.60
N VAL A 7 14.43 -13.11 -7.69
CA VAL A 7 14.24 -12.56 -9.04
C VAL A 7 13.46 -13.55 -9.89
N ILE A 8 12.25 -13.17 -10.31
CA ILE A 8 11.50 -13.94 -11.32
C ILE A 8 11.80 -13.35 -12.70
N CYS A 9 12.45 -14.12 -13.56
CA CYS A 9 12.95 -13.64 -14.84
C CYS A 9 13.09 -14.74 -15.89
N SER A 10 13.26 -14.35 -17.14
CA SER A 10 13.69 -15.28 -18.20
C SER A 10 15.15 -15.69 -18.03
N LYS A 11 15.56 -16.77 -18.70
CA LYS A 11 16.95 -17.23 -18.68
C LYS A 11 17.94 -16.18 -19.23
N ALA A 12 17.55 -15.46 -20.28
CA ALA A 12 18.43 -14.46 -20.86
C ALA A 12 18.61 -13.23 -19.96
N PHE A 13 17.54 -12.81 -19.25
CA PHE A 13 17.65 -11.73 -18.28
C PHE A 13 18.53 -12.14 -17.09
N MET A 14 18.41 -13.37 -16.59
CA MET A 14 19.30 -13.91 -15.54
C MET A 14 20.77 -13.79 -15.93
N ASN A 15 21.14 -14.20 -17.15
CA ASN A 15 22.51 -14.10 -17.65
C ASN A 15 23.00 -12.63 -17.68
N ARG A 16 22.15 -11.71 -18.13
CA ARG A 16 22.46 -10.27 -18.16
C ARG A 16 22.62 -9.70 -16.74
N LEU A 17 21.72 -10.07 -15.83
CA LEU A 17 21.72 -9.58 -14.45
C LEU A 17 22.96 -10.06 -13.70
N ASN A 18 23.39 -11.31 -13.91
CA ASN A 18 24.62 -11.84 -13.30
C ASN A 18 25.88 -11.06 -13.70
N ILE A 19 25.93 -10.48 -14.91
CA ILE A 19 27.05 -9.64 -15.32
C ILE A 19 27.00 -8.30 -14.56
N ILE A 20 25.82 -7.68 -14.53
CA ILE A 20 25.60 -6.33 -13.98
C ILE A 20 25.66 -6.32 -12.44
N SER A 21 25.29 -7.42 -11.78
CA SER A 21 25.18 -7.50 -10.32
C SER A 21 26.49 -7.24 -9.58
N HIS A 22 27.64 -7.44 -10.24
CA HIS A 22 28.96 -7.14 -9.67
C HIS A 22 29.17 -5.65 -9.37
N GLU A 23 28.40 -4.76 -10.00
CA GLU A 23 28.48 -3.31 -9.78
C GLU A 23 27.58 -2.82 -8.65
N VAL A 24 26.73 -3.70 -8.11
CA VAL A 24 25.84 -3.38 -6.99
C VAL A 24 26.33 -4.13 -5.76
N PRO A 25 26.95 -3.45 -4.78
CA PRO A 25 27.48 -4.13 -3.62
C PRO A 25 26.36 -4.65 -2.70
N HIS A 26 26.67 -5.68 -1.91
CA HIS A 26 25.80 -6.18 -0.84
C HIS A 26 24.42 -6.70 -1.28
N ILE A 27 24.34 -7.36 -2.44
CA ILE A 27 23.16 -8.10 -2.88
C ILE A 27 23.44 -9.60 -2.99
N GLN A 28 22.42 -10.40 -2.71
CA GLN A 28 22.37 -11.83 -3.00
C GLN A 28 21.15 -12.08 -3.90
N LEU A 29 21.35 -12.70 -5.06
CA LEU A 29 20.28 -12.94 -6.03
C LEU A 29 19.89 -14.43 -6.01
N ASP A 30 18.60 -14.70 -5.77
CA ASP A 30 18.01 -16.03 -5.90
C ASP A 30 17.04 -16.05 -7.09
N PHE A 31 17.35 -16.84 -8.11
CA PHE A 31 16.64 -16.80 -9.39
C PHE A 31 15.54 -17.86 -9.53
N TYR A 32 14.42 -17.43 -10.10
CA TYR A 32 13.25 -18.23 -10.44
C TYR A 32 12.94 -18.03 -11.92
N ILE A 33 13.26 -19.03 -12.74
CA ILE A 33 13.30 -18.87 -14.19
C ILE A 33 11.99 -19.32 -14.82
N TYR A 34 11.38 -18.45 -15.63
CA TYR A 34 10.25 -18.81 -16.49
C TYR A 34 10.68 -19.01 -17.94
N ASN A 35 9.94 -19.84 -18.67
CA ASN A 35 9.97 -19.84 -20.14
C ASN A 35 8.99 -18.82 -20.71
N SER A 36 7.79 -18.75 -20.12
CA SER A 36 6.77 -17.76 -20.48
C SER A 36 6.32 -16.92 -19.27
N PRO A 37 6.04 -15.61 -19.41
CA PRO A 37 5.66 -14.74 -18.28
C PRO A 37 4.42 -15.21 -17.49
N GLU A 38 3.52 -15.98 -18.12
CA GLU A 38 2.32 -16.59 -17.53
C GLU A 38 2.66 -17.54 -16.38
N GLU A 39 3.88 -18.10 -16.34
CA GLU A 39 4.33 -19.02 -15.30
C GLU A 39 4.60 -18.30 -13.95
N THR A 40 4.69 -16.96 -13.96
CA THR A 40 5.06 -16.13 -12.79
C THR A 40 4.24 -16.47 -11.53
N PRO A 41 2.90 -16.59 -11.56
CA PRO A 41 2.11 -16.95 -10.38
C PRO A 41 2.49 -18.31 -9.76
N ASN A 42 2.93 -19.27 -10.57
CA ASN A 42 3.37 -20.58 -10.07
C ASN A 42 4.78 -20.50 -9.48
N LEU A 43 5.68 -19.74 -10.10
CA LEU A 43 7.02 -19.50 -9.58
C LEU A 43 7.00 -18.76 -8.24
N MET A 44 6.07 -17.81 -8.06
CA MET A 44 5.89 -17.11 -6.78
C MET A 44 5.65 -18.07 -5.60
N LYS A 45 4.95 -19.19 -5.81
CA LYS A 45 4.71 -20.19 -4.75
C LYS A 45 5.98 -20.90 -4.28
N GLN A 46 7.05 -20.84 -5.07
CA GLN A 46 8.34 -21.48 -4.79
C GLN A 46 9.35 -20.51 -4.17
N VAL A 47 8.98 -19.22 -4.05
CA VAL A 47 9.86 -18.18 -3.51
C VAL A 47 10.18 -18.48 -2.05
N LYS A 48 11.48 -18.56 -1.75
CA LYS A 48 12.02 -18.78 -0.40
C LYS A 48 12.03 -17.45 0.37
N PRO A 49 12.16 -17.49 1.72
CA PRO A 49 12.29 -16.28 2.51
C PRO A 49 13.42 -15.39 2.00
N CYS A 50 13.05 -14.17 1.60
CA CYS A 50 13.93 -13.17 1.03
C CYS A 50 13.50 -11.77 1.48
N ASP A 51 14.33 -10.79 1.18
CA ASP A 51 14.15 -9.42 1.64
C ASP A 51 13.28 -8.57 0.70
N VAL A 52 13.23 -8.92 -0.58
CA VAL A 52 12.45 -8.24 -1.62
C VAL A 52 12.28 -9.15 -2.84
N LEU A 53 11.11 -9.09 -3.48
CA LEU A 53 10.83 -9.75 -4.75
C LEU A 53 11.01 -8.77 -5.93
N LEU A 54 11.77 -9.18 -6.94
CA LEU A 54 11.96 -8.43 -8.19
C LEU A 54 11.38 -9.23 -9.37
N LEU A 55 10.39 -8.66 -10.06
CA LEU A 55 9.87 -9.20 -11.31
C LEU A 55 10.59 -8.52 -12.50
N ALA A 56 11.30 -9.29 -13.32
CA ALA A 56 12.12 -8.76 -14.40
C ALA A 56 11.32 -8.48 -15.68
N GLY A 57 10.31 -7.62 -15.58
CA GLY A 57 9.54 -7.14 -16.72
C GLY A 57 8.09 -6.78 -16.37
N THR A 58 7.45 -6.02 -17.25
CA THR A 58 6.05 -5.63 -17.10
C THR A 58 5.10 -6.82 -17.20
N LEU A 59 5.33 -7.77 -18.12
CA LEU A 59 4.47 -8.94 -18.29
C LEU A 59 4.41 -9.86 -17.06
N PRO A 60 5.55 -10.29 -16.47
CA PRO A 60 5.55 -11.03 -15.19
C PRO A 60 4.76 -10.31 -14.09
N TYR A 61 4.93 -8.99 -13.96
CA TYR A 61 4.16 -8.17 -13.01
C TYR A 61 2.66 -8.25 -13.26
N LEU A 62 2.24 -8.10 -14.51
CA LEU A 62 0.84 -8.11 -14.88
C LEU A 62 0.16 -9.45 -14.55
N TYR A 63 0.80 -10.59 -14.85
CA TYR A 63 0.29 -11.91 -14.47
C TYR A 63 0.24 -12.11 -12.94
N ALA A 64 1.20 -11.55 -12.20
CA ALA A 64 1.29 -11.65 -10.76
C ALA A 64 0.43 -10.65 -9.97
N LYS A 65 -0.11 -9.61 -10.62
CA LYS A 65 -0.70 -8.43 -9.97
C LYS A 65 -1.73 -8.74 -8.87
N HIS A 66 -2.53 -9.78 -9.05
CA HIS A 66 -3.54 -10.19 -8.09
C HIS A 66 -2.94 -10.80 -6.81
N LEU A 67 -1.84 -11.55 -6.92
CA LEU A 67 -1.11 -12.14 -5.79
C LEU A 67 -0.31 -11.09 -5.03
N LEU A 68 0.26 -10.13 -5.75
CA LEU A 68 1.11 -9.07 -5.18
C LEU A 68 0.40 -8.18 -4.16
N ARG A 69 -0.94 -8.10 -4.21
CA ARG A 69 -1.76 -7.34 -3.24
C ARG A 69 -1.65 -7.88 -1.82
N GLN A 70 -1.42 -9.18 -1.68
CA GLN A 70 -1.32 -9.87 -0.39
C GLN A 70 0.09 -10.41 -0.14
N TRP A 71 1.07 -9.96 -0.94
CA TRP A 71 2.44 -10.45 -0.81
C TRP A 71 3.09 -9.90 0.47
N PRO A 72 3.69 -10.76 1.31
CA PRO A 72 4.07 -10.38 2.68
C PRO A 72 5.35 -9.54 2.78
N ILE A 73 6.13 -9.46 1.69
CA ILE A 73 7.40 -8.73 1.63
C ILE A 73 7.33 -7.66 0.55
N PRO A 74 8.19 -6.63 0.59
CA PRO A 74 8.24 -5.67 -0.49
C PRO A 74 8.54 -6.33 -1.83
N TRP A 75 8.01 -5.73 -2.89
CA TRP A 75 8.25 -6.17 -4.25
C TRP A 75 8.38 -4.98 -5.20
N THR A 76 9.06 -5.20 -6.30
CA THR A 76 9.16 -4.23 -7.40
C THR A 76 9.33 -4.97 -8.72
N TYR A 77 9.32 -4.23 -9.82
CA TYR A 77 9.48 -4.80 -11.14
C TYR A 77 10.18 -3.84 -12.10
N ILE A 78 10.81 -4.39 -13.12
CA ILE A 78 11.39 -3.62 -14.22
C ILE A 78 10.25 -3.20 -15.15
N LYS A 79 9.97 -1.89 -15.14
CA LYS A 79 8.99 -1.26 -16.01
C LYS A 79 9.62 -0.99 -17.38
N GLN A 80 8.84 -1.17 -18.42
CA GLN A 80 9.12 -0.52 -19.71
C GLN A 80 8.84 0.97 -19.56
N ASP A 81 9.79 1.80 -19.98
CA ASP A 81 9.73 3.26 -19.96
C ASP A 81 10.38 3.84 -21.23
N GLU A 82 10.30 5.15 -21.39
CA GLU A 82 10.88 5.89 -22.51
C GLU A 82 12.40 5.67 -22.59
N THR A 83 13.10 5.50 -21.46
CA THR A 83 14.56 5.25 -21.47
C THR A 83 14.91 3.92 -22.15
N MET A 84 14.13 2.87 -21.87
CA MET A 84 14.24 1.57 -22.54
C MET A 84 13.99 1.70 -24.04
N ILE A 85 12.94 2.42 -24.42
CA ILE A 85 12.57 2.60 -25.83
C ILE A 85 13.61 3.41 -26.59
N SER A 86 14.06 4.55 -26.06
CA SER A 86 15.10 5.38 -26.67
C SER A 86 16.38 4.59 -26.90
N ALA A 87 16.84 3.84 -25.89
CA ALA A 87 18.05 3.02 -26.02
C ALA A 87 17.90 1.93 -27.08
N THR A 88 16.71 1.33 -27.19
CA THR A 88 16.42 0.28 -28.16
C THR A 88 16.37 0.83 -29.59
N ILE A 89 15.62 1.91 -29.82
CA ILE A 89 15.53 2.57 -31.13
C ILE A 89 16.91 3.08 -31.58
N LEU A 90 17.66 3.72 -30.68
CA LEU A 90 19.02 4.17 -30.97
C LEU A 90 19.92 3.00 -31.39
N SER A 91 19.86 1.87 -30.66
CA SER A 91 20.62 0.67 -31.03
C SER A 91 20.18 0.07 -32.36
N ALA A 92 18.88 0.09 -32.68
CA ALA A 92 18.35 -0.40 -33.95
C ALA A 92 18.93 0.41 -35.12
N ILE A 93 18.80 1.74 -35.05
CA ILE A 93 19.30 2.66 -36.08
C ILE A 93 20.82 2.53 -36.23
N ALA A 94 21.56 2.57 -35.11
CA ALA A 94 23.02 2.58 -35.13
C ALA A 94 23.67 1.27 -35.61
N LYS A 95 23.02 0.12 -35.40
CA LYS A 95 23.61 -1.20 -35.73
C LYS A 95 23.04 -1.83 -36.99
N HIS A 96 21.80 -1.51 -37.34
CA HIS A 96 21.10 -2.15 -38.46
C HIS A 96 20.86 -1.20 -39.63
N ASN A 97 21.18 0.10 -39.48
CA ASN A 97 21.00 1.12 -40.53
C ASN A 97 19.56 1.17 -41.08
N VAL A 98 18.58 1.04 -40.18
CA VAL A 98 17.14 1.04 -40.48
C VAL A 98 16.54 2.39 -40.08
N THR A 99 15.60 2.90 -40.87
CA THR A 99 14.84 4.13 -40.55
C THR A 99 13.66 3.83 -39.63
N ILE A 100 13.18 4.83 -38.89
CA ILE A 100 12.14 4.64 -37.87
C ILE A 100 10.84 4.06 -38.44
N ASP A 101 10.42 4.49 -39.64
CA ASP A 101 9.20 4.01 -40.31
C ASP A 101 9.30 2.56 -40.83
N ARG A 102 10.51 2.00 -40.86
CA ARG A 102 10.78 0.62 -41.25
C ARG A 102 10.86 -0.32 -40.05
N LEU A 103 10.50 0.15 -38.85
CA LEU A 103 10.44 -0.67 -37.64
C LEU A 103 9.02 -1.19 -37.39
N SER A 104 8.91 -2.43 -36.96
CA SER A 104 7.72 -2.94 -36.25
C SER A 104 8.05 -3.21 -34.80
N ILE A 105 7.30 -2.61 -33.88
CA ILE A 105 7.63 -2.61 -32.46
C ILE A 105 6.41 -3.06 -31.64
N ASP A 106 6.56 -4.12 -30.84
CA ASP A 106 5.61 -4.40 -29.76
C ASP A 106 6.00 -3.70 -28.46
N VAL A 107 5.02 -3.04 -27.83
CA VAL A 107 5.20 -2.22 -26.62
C VAL A 107 4.03 -2.35 -25.66
N MET A 108 4.26 -2.09 -24.38
CA MET A 108 3.19 -2.04 -23.38
C MET A 108 2.25 -0.83 -23.57
N SER A 109 2.75 0.26 -24.14
CA SER A 109 1.95 1.41 -24.54
C SER A 109 2.66 2.18 -25.65
N SER A 110 1.91 2.48 -26.71
CA SER A 110 2.38 3.30 -27.83
C SER A 110 2.75 4.73 -27.41
N THR A 111 2.18 5.22 -26.30
CA THR A 111 2.51 6.52 -25.72
C THR A 111 3.99 6.68 -25.41
N PHE A 112 4.67 5.61 -24.99
CA PHE A 112 6.11 5.67 -24.71
C PHE A 112 6.93 5.95 -25.98
N ILE A 113 6.56 5.35 -27.12
CA ILE A 113 7.22 5.65 -28.40
C ILE A 113 6.92 7.09 -28.82
N GLN A 114 5.66 7.51 -28.70
CA GLN A 114 5.23 8.87 -29.05
C GLN A 114 6.00 9.92 -28.24
N ASN A 115 6.13 9.72 -26.92
CA ASN A 115 6.91 10.60 -26.05
C ASN A 115 8.37 10.68 -26.49
N VAL A 116 9.02 9.53 -26.74
CA VAL A 116 10.42 9.49 -27.20
C VAL A 116 10.61 10.25 -28.51
N LEU A 117 9.73 10.04 -29.49
CA LEU A 117 9.81 10.71 -30.79
C LEU A 117 9.52 12.22 -30.67
N GLN A 118 8.60 12.61 -29.79
CA GLN A 118 8.30 14.01 -29.50
C GLN A 118 9.47 14.71 -28.81
N ASP A 119 10.11 14.08 -27.82
CA ASP A 119 11.24 14.64 -27.06
C ASP A 119 12.45 14.94 -27.95
N ILE A 120 12.67 14.14 -28.99
CA ILE A 120 13.72 14.36 -29.99
C ILE A 120 13.27 15.21 -31.18
N GLN A 121 12.04 15.75 -31.15
CA GLN A 121 11.45 16.56 -32.22
C GLN A 121 11.47 15.84 -33.58
N TYR A 122 11.17 14.54 -33.60
CA TYR A 122 11.15 13.76 -34.83
C TYR A 122 9.90 14.09 -35.65
N GLU A 123 10.10 14.61 -36.86
CA GLU A 123 9.03 15.01 -37.79
C GLU A 123 8.77 13.96 -38.91
N GLY A 124 9.50 12.85 -38.91
CA GLY A 124 9.39 11.83 -39.94
C GLY A 124 8.23 10.84 -39.73
N PRO A 125 8.05 9.89 -40.66
CA PRO A 125 7.04 8.84 -40.53
C PRO A 125 7.30 7.94 -39.32
N LEU A 126 6.20 7.54 -38.67
CA LEU A 126 6.19 6.75 -37.43
C LEU A 126 6.44 5.25 -37.69
N PRO A 127 6.96 4.50 -36.70
CA PRO A 127 7.06 3.05 -36.80
C PRO A 127 5.68 2.37 -36.74
N TYR A 128 5.62 1.11 -37.15
CA TYR A 128 4.46 0.27 -36.88
C TYR A 128 4.47 -0.16 -35.43
N MET A 129 3.41 0.18 -34.68
CA MET A 129 3.32 -0.07 -33.24
C MET A 129 2.22 -1.10 -32.95
N GLN A 130 2.53 -2.06 -32.09
CA GLN A 130 1.58 -3.04 -31.58
C GLN A 130 1.57 -2.98 -30.06
N GLU A 131 0.42 -2.69 -29.46
CA GLU A 131 0.30 -2.69 -28.01
C GLU A 131 0.11 -4.11 -27.46
N ILE A 132 0.82 -4.41 -26.39
CA ILE A 132 0.79 -5.70 -25.72
C ILE A 132 -0.28 -5.66 -24.64
N GLU A 133 -1.33 -6.44 -24.87
CA GLU A 133 -2.37 -6.68 -23.89
C GLU A 133 -2.28 -8.11 -23.37
N ILE A 134 -2.53 -8.32 -22.08
CA ILE A 134 -2.57 -9.66 -21.46
C ILE A 134 -3.62 -10.55 -22.12
N SER A 135 -4.73 -9.97 -22.57
CA SER A 135 -5.83 -10.64 -23.27
C SER A 135 -5.47 -11.10 -24.67
N THR A 136 -4.47 -10.47 -25.29
CA THR A 136 -4.12 -10.72 -26.69
C THR A 136 -3.16 -11.90 -26.77
N PRO A 137 -3.52 -12.97 -27.50
CA PRO A 137 -2.64 -14.11 -27.67
C PRO A 137 -1.31 -13.68 -28.33
N THR A 138 -0.18 -14.10 -27.77
CA THR A 138 1.16 -13.82 -28.31
C THR A 138 1.29 -14.17 -29.80
N LYS A 139 0.61 -15.23 -30.24
CA LYS A 139 0.57 -15.66 -31.64
C LYS A 139 0.01 -14.59 -32.59
N GLN A 140 -0.91 -13.75 -32.12
CA GLN A 140 -1.49 -12.68 -32.93
C GLN A 140 -0.46 -11.57 -33.20
N LEU A 141 0.29 -11.15 -32.18
CA LEU A 141 1.39 -10.18 -32.33
C LEU A 141 2.44 -10.69 -33.33
N LEU A 142 2.85 -11.95 -33.18
CA LEU A 142 3.77 -12.60 -34.10
C LEU A 142 3.24 -12.58 -35.55
N THR A 143 1.99 -12.99 -35.76
CA THR A 143 1.37 -13.02 -37.10
C THR A 143 1.35 -11.64 -37.74
N ASN A 144 1.07 -10.58 -36.96
CA ASN A 144 1.07 -9.21 -37.44
C ASN A 144 2.48 -8.75 -37.85
N HIS A 145 3.52 -9.09 -37.08
CA HIS A 145 4.91 -8.79 -37.46
C HIS A 145 5.32 -9.49 -38.76
N ILE A 146 4.99 -10.79 -38.89
CA ILE A 146 5.27 -11.57 -40.11
C ILE A 146 4.58 -10.95 -41.33
N ALA A 147 3.31 -10.56 -41.21
CA ALA A 147 2.57 -9.94 -42.31
C ALA A 147 3.20 -8.61 -42.79
N LEU A 148 3.69 -7.78 -41.86
CA LEU A 148 4.41 -6.55 -42.21
C LEU A 148 5.73 -6.83 -42.93
N TRP A 149 6.45 -7.86 -42.49
CA TRP A 149 7.70 -8.29 -43.12
C TRP A 149 7.48 -8.86 -44.54
N GLU A 150 6.53 -9.79 -44.70
CA GLU A 150 6.22 -10.41 -46.00
C GLU A 150 5.72 -9.40 -47.03
N SER A 151 4.99 -8.37 -46.58
CA SER A 151 4.55 -7.26 -47.42
C SER A 151 5.63 -6.20 -47.68
N LYS A 152 6.87 -6.42 -47.20
CA LYS A 152 8.04 -5.52 -47.36
C LYS A 152 7.81 -4.12 -46.80
N GLN A 153 6.98 -4.01 -45.77
CA GLN A 153 6.70 -2.75 -45.06
C GLN A 153 7.66 -2.53 -43.90
N ILE A 154 8.56 -3.43 -43.55
CA ILE A 154 9.51 -3.24 -42.45
C ILE A 154 10.81 -3.94 -42.78
N ASP A 155 11.89 -3.45 -42.19
CA ASP A 155 13.23 -4.04 -42.32
C ASP A 155 13.69 -4.71 -41.01
N LEU A 156 13.05 -4.38 -39.87
CA LEU A 156 13.44 -4.89 -38.56
C LEU A 156 12.25 -4.93 -37.59
N VAL A 157 12.14 -6.02 -36.84
CA VAL A 157 11.22 -6.16 -35.71
C VAL A 157 11.94 -5.87 -34.39
N ILE A 158 11.29 -5.15 -33.49
CA ILE A 158 11.70 -4.93 -32.11
C ILE A 158 10.65 -5.56 -31.21
N THR A 159 11.03 -6.58 -30.44
CA THR A 159 10.09 -7.29 -29.57
C THR A 159 10.52 -7.33 -28.11
N SER A 160 9.55 -7.17 -27.21
CA SER A 160 9.71 -7.35 -25.77
C SER A 160 9.35 -8.76 -25.29
N ILE A 161 8.85 -9.62 -26.18
CA ILE A 161 8.42 -10.98 -25.88
C ILE A 161 9.45 -11.98 -26.41
N HIS A 162 10.05 -12.75 -25.50
CA HIS A 162 11.11 -13.70 -25.84
C HIS A 162 10.68 -14.79 -26.82
N ALA A 163 9.47 -15.34 -26.68
CA ALA A 163 8.96 -16.34 -27.61
C ALA A 163 8.84 -15.80 -29.03
N ILE A 164 8.40 -14.54 -29.21
CA ILE A 164 8.32 -13.89 -30.53
C ILE A 164 9.73 -13.71 -31.11
N TYR A 165 10.71 -13.30 -30.29
CA TYR A 165 12.10 -13.18 -30.73
C TYR A 165 12.65 -14.51 -31.26
N ASP A 166 12.45 -15.60 -30.51
CA ASP A 166 12.94 -16.92 -30.88
C ASP A 166 12.26 -17.43 -32.17
N GLU A 167 10.94 -17.26 -32.29
CA GLU A 167 10.17 -17.65 -33.48
C GLU A 167 10.57 -16.85 -34.73
N LEU A 168 10.68 -15.52 -34.63
CA LEU A 168 11.10 -14.67 -35.76
C LEU A 168 12.55 -14.96 -36.18
N THR A 169 13.43 -15.23 -35.22
CA THR A 169 14.82 -15.62 -35.51
C THR A 169 14.87 -16.95 -36.25
N ALA A 170 14.06 -17.94 -35.86
CA ALA A 170 13.98 -19.24 -36.53
C ALA A 170 13.42 -19.14 -37.96
N LEU A 171 12.68 -18.07 -38.28
CA LEU A 171 12.17 -17.77 -39.62
C LEU A 171 13.12 -16.87 -40.44
N ASP A 172 14.34 -16.61 -39.95
CA ASP A 172 15.32 -15.71 -40.56
C ASP A 172 14.79 -14.27 -40.77
N ILE A 173 13.82 -13.85 -39.94
CA ILE A 173 13.29 -12.47 -39.95
C ILE A 173 14.17 -11.60 -39.05
N PRO A 174 14.72 -10.46 -39.54
CA PRO A 174 15.52 -9.57 -38.71
C PRO A 174 14.76 -9.06 -37.50
N VAL A 175 15.27 -9.39 -36.31
CA VAL A 175 14.63 -9.07 -35.05
C VAL A 175 15.66 -8.74 -33.96
N ILE A 176 15.35 -7.75 -33.14
CA ILE A 176 16.07 -7.49 -31.89
C ILE A 176 15.11 -7.51 -30.71
N ARG A 177 15.66 -7.81 -29.53
CA ARG A 177 14.92 -7.66 -28.28
C ARG A 177 14.94 -6.22 -27.82
N MET A 178 13.84 -5.80 -27.20
CA MET A 178 13.80 -4.58 -26.39
C MET A 178 14.94 -4.62 -25.37
N LEU A 179 15.76 -3.57 -25.35
CA LEU A 179 16.98 -3.53 -24.54
C LEU A 179 16.67 -3.05 -23.13
N ASP A 180 17.02 -3.82 -22.11
CA ASP A 180 17.06 -3.32 -20.73
C ASP A 180 18.34 -2.49 -20.50
N PRO A 181 18.29 -1.15 -20.40
CA PRO A 181 19.50 -0.36 -20.21
C PRO A 181 20.16 -0.74 -18.89
N LYS A 182 21.49 -0.87 -18.89
CA LYS A 182 22.26 -1.27 -17.70
C LYS A 182 22.00 -0.32 -16.53
N SER A 183 21.95 0.99 -16.79
CA SER A 183 21.63 2.02 -15.79
C SER A 183 20.26 1.81 -15.15
N SER A 184 19.25 1.43 -15.94
CA SER A 184 17.89 1.13 -15.45
C SER A 184 17.87 -0.11 -14.55
N ILE A 185 18.62 -1.16 -14.91
CA ILE A 185 18.77 -2.37 -14.08
C ILE A 185 19.43 -2.02 -12.74
N ILE A 186 20.56 -1.29 -12.76
CA ILE A 186 21.28 -0.88 -11.54
C ILE A 186 20.37 -0.01 -10.66
N ARG A 187 19.67 0.97 -11.25
CA ARG A 187 18.71 1.81 -10.54
C ARG A 187 17.65 0.96 -9.85
N ARG A 188 17.07 -0.02 -10.55
CA ARG A 188 16.03 -0.90 -9.97
C ARG A 188 16.57 -1.77 -8.84
N LEU A 189 17.79 -2.29 -8.95
CA LEU A 189 18.42 -3.05 -7.86
C LEU A 189 18.62 -2.17 -6.62
N ASN A 190 19.11 -0.94 -6.78
CA ASN A 190 19.26 0.00 -5.67
C ASN A 190 17.91 0.36 -5.03
N GLU A 191 16.87 0.56 -5.83
CA GLU A 191 15.52 0.77 -5.31
C GLU A 191 15.00 -0.45 -4.54
N SER A 192 15.27 -1.68 -5.01
CA SER A 192 14.94 -2.90 -4.28
C SER A 192 15.63 -2.96 -2.91
N ILE A 193 16.89 -2.55 -2.83
CA ILE A 193 17.66 -2.47 -1.59
C ILE A 193 17.02 -1.44 -0.65
N SER A 194 16.77 -0.22 -1.12
CA SER A 194 16.17 0.85 -0.34
C SER A 194 14.79 0.46 0.18
N LEU A 195 13.96 -0.16 -0.67
CA LEU A 195 12.63 -0.62 -0.29
C LEU A 195 12.69 -1.67 0.83
N SER A 196 13.60 -2.63 0.71
CA SER A 196 13.82 -3.63 1.78
C SER A 196 14.25 -2.98 3.10
N GLN A 197 15.21 -2.04 3.04
CA GLN A 197 15.70 -1.34 4.22
C GLN A 197 14.58 -0.54 4.90
N LEU A 198 13.79 0.20 4.13
CA LEU A 198 12.64 0.95 4.63
C LEU A 198 11.63 0.05 5.33
N THR A 199 11.27 -1.10 4.75
CA THR A 199 10.36 -2.06 5.40
C THR A 199 10.95 -2.62 6.69
N LYS A 200 12.26 -2.90 6.73
CA LYS A 200 12.94 -3.37 7.96
C LYS A 200 12.95 -2.31 9.05
N PHE A 201 13.25 -1.06 8.70
CA PHE A 201 13.24 0.06 9.64
C PHE A 201 11.83 0.31 10.19
N GLU A 202 10.82 0.29 9.33
CA GLU A 202 9.42 0.45 9.73
C GLU A 202 8.98 -0.69 10.67
N SER A 203 9.35 -1.93 10.36
CA SER A 203 9.10 -3.10 11.21
C SER A 203 9.79 -3.03 12.58
N ALA A 204 10.96 -2.40 12.65
CA ALA A 204 11.75 -2.24 13.87
C ALA A 204 11.31 -1.05 14.74
N LYS A 205 10.41 -0.18 14.27
CA LYS A 205 9.91 0.99 14.99
C LYS A 205 9.41 0.62 16.39
N ALA A 206 9.70 1.49 17.37
CA ALA A 206 9.40 1.23 18.77
C ALA A 206 7.89 1.26 19.05
N VAL A 207 7.42 0.29 19.82
CA VAL A 207 6.04 0.22 20.30
C VAL A 207 6.05 -0.01 21.80
N ALA A 208 5.30 0.81 22.52
CA ALA A 208 5.01 0.61 23.92
C ALA A 208 3.55 0.25 24.09
N GLY A 209 3.26 -0.76 24.90
CA GLY A 209 1.92 -1.15 25.31
C GLY A 209 1.67 -0.79 26.77
N ILE A 210 0.42 -0.48 27.11
CA ILE A 210 -0.05 -0.42 28.48
C ILE A 210 -1.25 -1.33 28.58
N ILE A 211 -1.19 -2.25 29.52
CA ILE A 211 -2.34 -3.04 29.94
C ILE A 211 -2.72 -2.68 31.37
N GLU A 212 -4.00 -2.37 31.55
CA GLU A 212 -4.56 -2.06 32.86
C GLU A 212 -5.76 -2.95 33.14
N PHE A 213 -5.66 -3.71 34.22
CA PHE A 213 -6.67 -4.66 34.67
C PHE A 213 -7.62 -4.04 35.69
N HIS A 214 -8.86 -4.50 35.72
CA HIS A 214 -9.75 -4.22 36.84
C HIS A 214 -9.21 -4.86 38.13
N LYS A 215 -9.43 -4.21 39.29
CA LYS A 215 -8.89 -4.65 40.60
C LYS A 215 -9.29 -6.07 41.01
N THR A 216 -10.41 -6.56 40.49
CA THR A 216 -10.93 -7.92 40.76
C THR A 216 -10.33 -8.98 39.84
N THR A 217 -9.36 -8.62 39.00
CA THR A 217 -8.77 -9.55 38.03
C THR A 217 -7.87 -10.55 38.74
N HIS A 218 -8.19 -11.84 38.60
CA HIS A 218 -7.34 -12.92 39.06
C HIS A 218 -6.18 -13.17 38.07
N ASN A 219 -4.96 -13.35 38.62
CA ASN A 219 -3.72 -13.68 37.90
C ASN A 219 -3.40 -12.76 36.71
N PRO A 220 -3.28 -11.43 36.90
CA PRO A 220 -2.96 -10.51 35.81
C PRO A 220 -1.60 -10.81 35.16
N LEU A 221 -0.62 -11.27 35.93
CA LEU A 221 0.73 -11.58 35.44
C LEU A 221 0.75 -12.65 34.34
N GLN A 222 0.03 -13.77 34.54
CA GLN A 222 -0.04 -14.85 33.55
C GLN A 222 -0.64 -14.38 32.22
N THR A 223 -1.65 -13.50 32.29
CA THR A 223 -2.27 -12.90 31.10
C THR A 223 -1.29 -11.98 30.37
N VAL A 224 -0.45 -11.24 31.10
CA VAL A 224 0.60 -10.39 30.51
C VAL A 224 1.70 -11.23 29.86
N GLU A 225 2.12 -12.34 30.47
CA GLU A 225 3.12 -13.26 29.90
C GLU A 225 2.65 -13.88 28.57
N GLN A 226 1.39 -14.28 28.50
CA GLN A 226 0.78 -14.77 27.26
C GLN A 226 0.76 -13.69 26.18
N LEU A 227 0.31 -12.47 26.53
CA LEU A 227 0.30 -11.34 25.61
C LEU A 227 1.71 -11.04 25.12
N ALA A 228 2.68 -10.92 26.04
CA ALA A 228 4.08 -10.65 25.73
C ALA A 228 4.67 -11.70 24.78
N THR A 229 4.30 -12.97 24.93
CA THR A 229 4.70 -14.03 24.00
C THR A 229 4.09 -13.83 22.61
N ILE A 230 2.80 -13.50 22.51
CA ILE A 230 2.11 -13.28 21.23
C ILE A 230 2.72 -12.12 20.44
N ILE A 231 3.04 -11.01 21.11
CA ILE A 231 3.57 -9.80 20.48
C ILE A 231 5.10 -9.69 20.58
N HIS A 232 5.81 -10.75 20.99
CA HIS A 232 7.27 -10.74 21.20
C HIS A 232 7.77 -9.54 22.02
N ALA A 233 7.07 -9.22 23.11
CA ALA A 233 7.38 -8.08 23.97
C ALA A 233 8.16 -8.48 25.22
N SER A 234 8.98 -7.57 25.73
CA SER A 234 9.33 -7.52 27.15
C SER A 234 8.25 -6.77 27.92
N TYR A 235 8.07 -7.03 29.21
CA TYR A 235 7.13 -6.29 30.04
C TYR A 235 7.75 -5.88 31.38
N GLN A 236 7.19 -4.82 31.96
CA GLN A 236 7.53 -4.32 33.29
C GLN A 236 6.24 -4.07 34.08
N GLN A 237 6.20 -4.54 35.32
CA GLN A 237 5.11 -4.23 36.23
C GLN A 237 5.29 -2.82 36.81
N VAL A 238 4.27 -1.98 36.66
CA VAL A 238 4.25 -0.62 37.22
C VAL A 238 3.57 -0.60 38.59
N ASP A 239 2.44 -1.31 38.69
CA ASP A 239 1.71 -1.53 39.94
C ASP A 239 0.95 -2.86 39.90
N THR A 240 0.08 -3.12 40.88
CA THR A 240 -0.64 -4.41 40.99
C THR A 240 -1.58 -4.71 39.83
N CYS A 241 -2.07 -3.68 39.13
CA CYS A 241 -3.06 -3.81 38.07
C CYS A 241 -2.56 -3.32 36.70
N ARG A 242 -1.35 -2.76 36.61
CA ARG A 242 -0.84 -2.12 35.40
C ARG A 242 0.55 -2.61 35.03
N PHE A 243 0.70 -2.92 33.75
CA PHE A 243 1.94 -3.38 33.15
C PHE A 243 2.23 -2.59 31.88
N GLU A 244 3.51 -2.30 31.66
CA GLU A 244 4.02 -1.74 30.41
C GLU A 244 4.65 -2.87 29.59
N LEU A 245 4.42 -2.85 28.27
CA LEU A 245 5.00 -3.79 27.31
C LEU A 245 5.85 -3.01 26.32
N PHE A 246 6.93 -3.62 25.83
CA PHE A 246 7.81 -3.04 24.82
C PHE A 246 8.03 -4.04 23.71
N THR A 247 7.67 -3.67 22.49
CA THR A 247 7.83 -4.49 21.28
C THR A 247 8.18 -3.61 20.09
N THR A 248 8.16 -4.19 18.90
CA THR A 248 8.33 -3.50 17.63
C THR A 248 7.03 -3.49 16.84
N TYR A 249 6.92 -2.53 15.92
CA TYR A 249 5.76 -2.36 15.05
C TYR A 249 5.45 -3.64 14.27
N GLY A 250 6.47 -4.29 13.70
CA GLY A 250 6.30 -5.52 12.93
C GLY A 250 5.69 -6.68 13.73
N HIS A 251 6.14 -6.89 14.97
CA HIS A 251 5.58 -7.95 15.82
C HIS A 251 4.13 -7.67 16.21
N LEU A 252 3.80 -6.42 16.57
CA LEU A 252 2.42 -6.06 16.90
C LEU A 252 1.50 -6.18 15.69
N GLN A 253 1.91 -5.65 14.53
CA GLN A 253 1.12 -5.74 13.29
C GLN A 253 0.86 -7.20 12.92
N ASN A 254 1.87 -8.05 12.97
CA ASN A 254 1.70 -9.48 12.70
C ASN A 254 0.68 -10.12 13.65
N ALA A 255 0.70 -9.77 14.94
CA ALA A 255 -0.28 -10.27 15.91
C ALA A 255 -1.71 -9.76 15.65
N LEU A 256 -1.86 -8.50 15.18
CA LEU A 256 -3.14 -7.92 14.79
C LEU A 256 -3.69 -8.57 13.52
N THR A 257 -2.89 -8.68 12.45
CA THR A 257 -3.32 -9.24 11.16
C THR A 257 -3.68 -10.72 11.23
N GLN A 258 -3.05 -11.48 12.12
CA GLN A 258 -3.36 -12.89 12.33
C GLN A 258 -4.48 -13.12 13.34
N ASN A 259 -5.17 -12.07 13.79
CA ASN A 259 -6.23 -12.11 14.80
C ASN A 259 -5.81 -12.79 16.12
N LYS A 260 -4.50 -12.90 16.39
CA LYS A 260 -3.98 -13.56 17.60
C LYS A 260 -4.38 -12.81 18.86
N LEU A 261 -4.57 -11.49 18.73
CA LEU A 261 -5.02 -10.61 19.81
C LEU A 261 -6.53 -10.67 20.06
N GLU A 262 -7.34 -11.28 19.19
CA GLU A 262 -8.79 -11.45 19.44
C GLU A 262 -9.03 -12.47 20.56
N SER A 263 -8.25 -13.57 20.53
CA SER A 263 -8.30 -14.62 21.55
C SER A 263 -8.01 -14.11 22.97
N PHE A 264 -7.28 -12.99 23.08
CA PHE A 264 -6.97 -12.33 24.35
C PHE A 264 -8.24 -11.86 25.10
N PHE A 265 -9.24 -11.33 24.40
CA PHE A 265 -10.48 -10.86 25.03
C PHE A 265 -11.55 -11.94 25.15
N THR A 266 -11.55 -12.94 24.25
CA THR A 266 -12.55 -14.02 24.30
C THR A 266 -12.32 -14.99 25.46
N VAL A 267 -11.06 -15.22 25.85
CA VAL A 267 -10.69 -16.08 26.99
C VAL A 267 -10.79 -15.33 28.33
N SER A 268 -11.01 -14.02 28.26
CA SER A 268 -10.99 -13.10 29.39
C SER A 268 -12.42 -12.64 29.69
N GLU A 269 -13.10 -13.24 30.66
CA GLU A 269 -14.24 -12.60 31.37
C GLU A 269 -13.84 -11.29 32.10
N LYS A 270 -12.62 -10.79 31.86
CA LYS A 270 -11.93 -9.75 32.63
C LYS A 270 -11.93 -8.45 31.83
N SER A 271 -12.43 -7.38 32.44
CA SER A 271 -12.36 -6.01 31.92
C SER A 271 -10.92 -5.49 31.97
N ALA A 272 -10.16 -5.64 30.88
CA ALA A 272 -8.84 -5.06 30.74
C ALA A 272 -8.83 -3.98 29.65
N ARG A 273 -8.06 -2.92 29.88
CA ARG A 273 -7.79 -1.86 28.89
C ARG A 273 -6.42 -2.13 28.30
N LEU A 274 -6.35 -2.36 27.00
CA LEU A 274 -5.09 -2.60 26.29
C LEU A 274 -4.87 -1.48 25.28
N VAL A 275 -3.74 -0.78 25.40
CA VAL A 275 -3.38 0.27 24.45
C VAL A 275 -1.95 0.14 24.00
N PHE A 276 -1.67 0.63 22.81
CA PHE A 276 -0.32 0.75 22.27
C PHE A 276 -0.05 2.17 21.79
N GLY A 277 1.22 2.55 21.78
CA GLY A 277 1.71 3.78 21.16
C GLY A 277 2.87 3.46 20.25
N TYR A 278 2.89 4.05 19.06
CA TYR A 278 4.02 4.00 18.14
C TYR A 278 4.90 5.21 18.36
N GLY A 279 6.21 5.08 18.15
CA GLY A 279 7.11 6.22 18.17
C GLY A 279 8.45 5.89 17.56
N GLU A 280 9.21 6.93 17.21
CA GLU A 280 10.60 6.79 16.75
C GLU A 280 11.54 6.38 17.89
N SER A 281 11.11 6.58 19.14
CA SER A 281 11.80 6.15 20.35
C SER A 281 10.84 5.48 21.34
N ILE A 282 11.40 4.68 22.26
CA ILE A 282 10.63 4.05 23.34
C ILE A 282 9.89 5.10 24.18
N LEU A 283 10.54 6.23 24.48
CA LEU A 283 9.95 7.31 25.26
C LEU A 283 8.72 7.91 24.56
N GLU A 284 8.81 8.12 23.24
CA GLU A 284 7.68 8.62 22.46
C GLU A 284 6.55 7.60 22.39
N ALA A 285 6.88 6.34 22.12
CA ALA A 285 5.92 5.24 22.09
C ALA A 285 5.16 5.13 23.44
N GLN A 286 5.86 5.23 24.57
CA GLN A 286 5.25 5.24 25.91
C GLN A 286 4.31 6.43 26.11
N ARG A 287 4.75 7.64 25.74
CA ARG A 287 3.88 8.84 25.81
C ARG A 287 2.62 8.68 24.96
N ASN A 288 2.75 8.05 23.79
CA ASN A 288 1.62 7.79 22.91
C ASN A 288 0.66 6.74 23.52
N ALA A 289 1.19 5.67 24.11
CA ALA A 289 0.38 4.67 24.81
C ALA A 289 -0.37 5.29 26.01
N GLN A 290 0.31 6.14 26.81
CA GLN A 290 -0.31 6.86 27.93
C GLN A 290 -1.43 7.80 27.46
N GLN A 291 -1.26 8.45 26.31
CA GLN A 291 -2.31 9.27 25.69
C GLN A 291 -3.49 8.43 25.21
N ALA A 292 -3.22 7.28 24.57
CA ALA A 292 -4.24 6.34 24.11
C ALA A 292 -5.11 5.79 25.26
N LEU A 293 -4.52 5.56 26.44
CA LEU A 293 -5.22 5.02 27.62
C LEU A 293 -6.44 5.87 28.03
N LYS A 294 -6.42 7.18 27.77
CA LYS A 294 -7.54 8.10 28.07
C LYS A 294 -8.80 7.80 27.25
N TYR A 295 -8.64 7.10 26.13
CA TYR A 295 -9.72 6.75 25.20
C TYR A 295 -10.07 5.26 25.26
N ALA A 296 -9.32 4.47 26.03
CA ALA A 296 -9.44 3.03 26.05
C ALA A 296 -10.72 2.57 26.75
N LEU A 297 -11.58 1.91 25.97
CA LEU A 297 -12.69 1.13 26.50
C LEU A 297 -12.20 -0.24 27.02
N PRO A 298 -12.87 -0.84 28.02
CA PRO A 298 -12.60 -2.21 28.41
C PRO A 298 -12.79 -3.16 27.23
N ASN A 299 -11.96 -4.19 27.17
CA ASN A 299 -12.03 -5.27 26.17
C ASN A 299 -11.84 -4.80 24.72
N ALA A 300 -11.09 -3.72 24.53
CA ALA A 300 -10.76 -3.16 23.23
C ALA A 300 -9.29 -2.77 23.18
N ILE A 301 -8.71 -2.82 21.97
CA ILE A 301 -7.35 -2.33 21.71
C ILE A 301 -7.44 -0.99 21.03
N TYR A 302 -6.68 -0.03 21.56
CA TYR A 302 -6.45 1.24 20.91
C TYR A 302 -4.97 1.46 20.67
N ILE A 303 -4.64 2.10 19.56
CA ILE A 303 -3.25 2.37 19.16
C ILE A 303 -3.14 3.85 18.82
N LEU A 304 -2.19 4.57 19.42
CA LEU A 304 -1.89 5.94 19.01
C LEU A 304 -0.60 5.99 18.20
N THR A 305 -0.70 6.44 16.95
CA THR A 305 0.44 6.58 16.06
C THR A 305 1.30 7.81 16.40
N GLU A 306 2.51 7.86 15.86
CA GLU A 306 3.42 9.03 15.86
C GLU A 306 2.74 10.29 15.32
N ASN A 307 1.83 10.13 14.35
CA ASN A 307 1.03 11.22 13.78
C ASN A 307 -0.16 11.65 14.65
N LYS A 308 -0.28 11.08 15.85
CA LYS A 308 -1.39 11.26 16.78
C LYS A 308 -2.73 10.81 16.21
N GLU A 309 -2.72 9.76 15.41
CA GLU A 309 -3.93 9.10 14.96
C GLU A 309 -4.25 7.95 15.91
N LEU A 310 -5.42 8.01 16.54
CA LEU A 310 -5.93 6.95 17.39
C LEU A 310 -6.66 5.93 16.51
N GLN A 311 -6.11 4.73 16.42
CA GLN A 311 -6.68 3.59 15.71
C GLN A 311 -7.41 2.67 16.70
N GLY A 312 -8.54 2.10 16.26
CA GLY A 312 -9.35 1.15 17.02
C GLY A 312 -10.80 1.63 17.19
N PRO A 313 -11.63 0.93 17.97
CA PRO A 313 -11.29 -0.27 18.75
C PRO A 313 -11.09 -1.53 17.89
N PHE A 314 -9.95 -2.20 18.02
CA PHE A 314 -9.79 -3.56 17.49
C PHE A 314 -10.38 -4.59 18.48
N PRO A 315 -11.03 -5.68 18.00
CA PRO A 315 -11.20 -6.09 16.60
C PRO A 315 -12.45 -5.57 15.89
N ASN A 316 -13.39 -4.95 16.62
CA ASN A 316 -14.75 -4.71 16.13
C ASN A 316 -14.86 -3.59 15.08
N THR A 317 -14.13 -2.48 15.23
CA THR A 317 -14.30 -1.31 14.36
C THR A 317 -12.98 -0.58 14.16
N THR A 318 -12.39 -0.69 12.98
CA THR A 318 -11.19 0.05 12.60
C THR A 318 -11.55 1.50 12.28
N THR A 319 -11.69 2.35 13.30
CA THR A 319 -11.83 3.80 13.11
C THR A 319 -10.49 4.47 13.37
N THR A 320 -10.09 5.38 12.49
CA THR A 320 -8.91 6.23 12.70
C THR A 320 -9.39 7.62 13.07
N LEU A 321 -9.02 8.09 14.26
CA LEU A 321 -9.34 9.40 14.77
C LEU A 321 -8.07 10.23 14.94
N SER A 322 -7.91 11.29 14.14
CA SER A 322 -6.81 12.22 14.34
C SER A 322 -7.02 13.04 15.63
N LEU A 323 -6.06 12.96 16.56
CA LEU A 323 -6.04 13.71 17.82
C LEU A 323 -5.25 15.03 17.68
N GLN A 324 -4.52 15.23 16.57
CA GLN A 324 -3.90 16.49 16.22
C GLN A 324 -4.63 17.13 15.05
N ALA A 325 -5.12 18.34 15.24
CA ALA A 325 -5.54 19.17 14.13
C ALA A 325 -4.29 19.76 13.45
N LYS A 326 -3.68 18.98 12.56
CA LYS A 326 -2.67 19.48 11.62
C LYS A 326 -3.31 20.22 10.44
N ASP A 327 -4.57 19.89 10.16
CA ASP A 327 -5.36 20.52 9.11
C ASP A 327 -5.77 21.94 9.53
N PRO A 328 -5.29 22.99 8.84
CA PRO A 328 -5.69 24.37 9.09
C PRO A 328 -7.22 24.57 9.09
N TYR A 329 -7.93 23.76 8.30
CA TYR A 329 -9.38 23.80 8.20
C TYR A 329 -10.05 23.27 9.49
N ILE A 330 -9.56 22.18 10.08
CA ILE A 330 -10.05 21.66 11.38
C ILE A 330 -9.74 22.64 12.51
N VAL A 331 -8.56 23.26 12.50
CA VAL A 331 -8.18 24.27 13.49
C VAL A 331 -9.09 25.50 13.41
N LEU A 332 -9.38 25.96 12.19
CA LEU A 332 -10.29 27.08 11.94
C LEU A 332 -11.70 26.75 12.45
N MET A 333 -12.27 25.61 12.06
CA MET A 333 -13.58 25.13 12.52
C MET A 333 -13.66 25.06 14.05
N ALA A 334 -12.65 24.49 14.70
CA ALA A 334 -12.60 24.37 16.14
C ALA A 334 -12.57 25.74 16.83
N LYS A 335 -11.82 26.70 16.26
CA LYS A 335 -11.71 28.07 16.77
C LYS A 335 -13.04 28.83 16.65
N GLU A 336 -13.69 28.77 15.50
CA GLU A 336 -14.96 29.47 15.24
C GLU A 336 -16.10 28.88 16.07
N THR A 337 -16.27 27.56 16.03
CA THR A 337 -17.38 26.87 16.73
C THR A 337 -17.16 26.74 18.25
N LYS A 338 -15.94 27.06 18.73
CA LYS A 338 -15.49 26.80 20.10
C LYS A 338 -15.72 25.34 20.51
N LEU A 339 -15.56 24.42 19.56
CA LEU A 339 -15.56 22.98 19.78
C LEU A 339 -14.10 22.51 19.91
N SER A 340 -13.87 21.41 20.62
CA SER A 340 -12.53 20.83 20.61
C SER A 340 -12.21 20.31 19.20
N PRO A 341 -10.96 20.47 18.72
CA PRO A 341 -10.56 19.89 17.43
C PRO A 341 -10.86 18.39 17.34
N LEU A 342 -10.73 17.69 18.47
CA LEU A 342 -11.12 16.28 18.62
C LEU A 342 -12.59 16.01 18.26
N ASN A 343 -13.53 16.86 18.71
CA ASN A 343 -14.94 16.68 18.38
C ASN A 343 -15.20 16.90 16.88
N ILE A 344 -14.52 17.88 16.27
CA ILE A 344 -14.59 18.11 14.82
C ILE A 344 -14.06 16.90 14.05
N SER A 345 -12.91 16.36 14.44
CA SER A 345 -12.33 15.15 13.83
C SER A 345 -13.23 13.94 13.97
N LYS A 346 -13.90 13.74 15.11
CA LYS A 346 -14.89 12.67 15.29
C LYS A 346 -16.12 12.84 14.38
N ILE A 347 -16.57 14.08 14.16
CA ILE A 347 -17.70 14.37 13.27
C ILE A 347 -17.31 14.11 11.80
N MET A 348 -16.07 14.41 11.41
CA MET A 348 -15.53 14.03 10.10
C MET A 348 -15.45 12.51 9.92
N ALA A 349 -14.94 11.79 10.93
CA ALA A 349 -14.88 10.33 10.90
C ALA A 349 -16.29 9.71 10.80
N PHE A 350 -17.25 10.25 11.55
CA PHE A 350 -18.65 9.87 11.46
C PHE A 350 -19.20 10.04 10.04
N SER A 351 -18.94 11.18 9.40
CA SER A 351 -19.38 11.44 8.02
C SER A 351 -18.74 10.48 7.02
N LYS A 352 -17.43 10.19 7.12
CA LYS A 352 -16.73 9.22 6.25
C LYS A 352 -17.29 7.80 6.40
N SER A 353 -17.75 7.44 7.60
CA SER A 353 -18.24 6.09 7.91
C SER A 353 -19.63 5.77 7.34
N ARG A 354 -20.34 6.75 6.77
CA ARG A 354 -21.72 6.60 6.30
C ARG A 354 -21.83 6.82 4.79
N GLN A 355 -22.79 6.12 4.19
CA GLN A 355 -23.17 6.31 2.78
C GLN A 355 -24.20 7.43 2.58
N SER A 356 -24.94 7.81 3.63
CA SER A 356 -25.93 8.90 3.59
C SER A 356 -25.33 10.22 4.06
N LEU A 357 -25.67 11.31 3.37
CA LEU A 357 -25.30 12.68 3.74
C LEU A 357 -26.09 13.21 4.94
N GLN A 358 -27.30 12.70 5.15
CA GLN A 358 -28.23 13.18 6.16
C GLN A 358 -28.21 12.27 7.38
N PHE A 359 -28.27 12.87 8.57
CA PHE A 359 -28.22 12.15 9.83
C PHE A 359 -29.01 12.86 10.93
N THR A 360 -29.41 12.10 11.95
CA THR A 360 -30.06 12.67 13.14
C THR A 360 -29.07 12.92 14.27
N ALA A 361 -29.47 13.73 15.26
CA ALA A 361 -28.70 13.87 16.49
C ALA A 361 -28.53 12.55 17.26
N HIS A 362 -29.42 11.58 17.05
CA HIS A 362 -29.29 10.25 17.65
C HIS A 362 -28.12 9.48 17.03
N ASP A 363 -28.05 9.41 15.70
CA ASP A 363 -27.00 8.69 14.98
C ASP A 363 -25.60 9.22 15.35
N LEU A 364 -25.47 10.55 15.43
CA LEU A 364 -24.21 11.16 15.84
C LEU A 364 -23.91 10.90 17.33
N SER A 365 -24.92 10.82 18.19
CA SER A 365 -24.73 10.48 19.61
C SER A 365 -24.22 9.05 19.83
N GLU A 366 -24.70 8.09 19.03
CA GLU A 366 -24.22 6.71 19.06
C GLU A 366 -22.77 6.61 18.61
N HIS A 367 -22.41 7.29 17.52
CA HIS A 367 -21.04 7.28 17.03
C HIS A 367 -20.06 8.00 17.98
N LEU A 368 -20.48 9.14 18.55
CA LEU A 368 -19.65 9.89 19.49
C LEU A 368 -19.59 9.27 20.89
N GLN A 369 -20.48 8.33 21.21
CA GLN A 369 -20.64 7.72 22.54
C GLN A 369 -20.89 8.78 23.63
N VAL A 370 -21.74 9.77 23.34
CA VAL A 370 -22.13 10.84 24.27
C VAL A 370 -23.65 11.00 24.33
N THR A 371 -24.16 11.70 25.35
CA THR A 371 -25.60 11.93 25.47
C THR A 371 -26.16 12.74 24.28
N ARG A 372 -27.41 12.48 23.91
CA ARG A 372 -28.15 13.25 22.89
C ARG A 372 -28.10 14.77 23.15
N ARG A 373 -28.22 15.20 24.41
CA ARG A 373 -28.11 16.62 24.80
C ARG A 373 -26.74 17.21 24.47
N THR A 374 -25.65 16.45 24.67
CA THR A 374 -24.30 16.87 24.26
C THR A 374 -24.21 17.01 22.75
N THR A 375 -24.76 16.05 22.02
CA THR A 375 -24.76 16.05 20.55
C THR A 375 -25.56 17.20 19.97
N GLU A 376 -26.76 17.48 20.50
CA GLU A 376 -27.58 18.63 20.09
C GLU A 376 -26.86 19.96 20.32
N ARG A 377 -26.11 20.09 21.43
CA ARG A 377 -25.28 21.27 21.68
C ARG A 377 -24.14 21.42 20.67
N ILE A 378 -23.53 20.31 20.24
CA ILE A 378 -22.48 20.31 19.21
C ILE A 378 -23.09 20.72 17.86
N LEU A 379 -24.21 20.13 17.47
CA LEU A 379 -24.90 20.41 16.21
C LEU A 379 -25.39 21.86 16.15
N LYS A 380 -25.91 22.40 17.25
CA LYS A 380 -26.31 23.81 17.33
C LYS A 380 -25.14 24.75 17.00
N LYS A 381 -23.96 24.50 17.58
CA LYS A 381 -22.76 25.29 17.31
C LYS A 381 -22.29 25.19 15.85
N LEU A 382 -22.40 24.01 15.25
CA LEU A 382 -22.07 23.81 13.83
C LEU A 382 -23.05 24.56 12.92
N VAL A 383 -24.35 24.52 13.23
CA VAL A 383 -25.38 25.25 12.47
C VAL A 383 -25.19 26.77 12.58
N GLU A 384 -24.92 27.27 13.78
CA GLU A 384 -24.67 28.72 14.02
C GLU A 384 -23.50 29.27 13.19
N HIS A 385 -22.51 28.44 12.87
CA HIS A 385 -21.32 28.83 12.10
C HIS A 385 -21.33 28.29 10.67
N ASN A 386 -22.49 27.87 10.15
CA ASN A 386 -22.69 27.36 8.78
C ASN A 386 -21.90 26.10 8.41
N TYR A 387 -21.40 25.34 9.39
CA TYR A 387 -20.75 24.04 9.20
C TYR A 387 -21.75 22.87 9.15
N ALA A 388 -23.00 23.09 9.53
CA ALA A 388 -24.10 22.14 9.33
C ALA A 388 -25.38 22.89 8.97
N LYS A 389 -26.32 22.22 8.30
CA LYS A 389 -27.66 22.74 7.99
C LYS A 389 -28.73 21.74 8.40
N ILE A 390 -29.91 22.25 8.75
CA ILE A 390 -31.10 21.42 8.98
C ILE A 390 -31.78 21.25 7.63
N VAL A 391 -31.95 20.01 7.19
CA VAL A 391 -32.46 19.67 5.84
C VAL A 391 -33.84 19.03 5.85
N GLY A 392 -34.38 18.73 7.04
CA GLY A 392 -35.71 18.18 7.18
C GLY A 392 -36.01 17.72 8.60
N GLU A 393 -37.12 17.01 8.76
CA GLU A 393 -37.53 16.40 10.01
C GLU A 393 -37.97 14.95 9.76
N GLU A 394 -37.53 14.02 10.61
CA GLU A 394 -37.94 12.63 10.62
C GLU A 394 -38.99 12.42 11.72
N MET A 395 -40.12 11.82 11.36
CA MET A 395 -41.14 11.40 12.33
C MET A 395 -40.94 9.95 12.72
N THR A 396 -40.76 9.68 14.01
CA THR A 396 -40.84 8.31 14.52
C THR A 396 -42.31 7.89 14.64
N TYR A 397 -42.65 6.70 14.16
CA TYR A 397 -44.02 6.12 14.16
C TYR A 397 -44.66 5.97 15.57
N GLN A 398 -43.92 6.26 16.64
CA GLN A 398 -44.42 6.30 18.02
C GLN A 398 -44.19 7.70 18.60
N GLN A 399 -45.22 8.23 19.26
CA GLN A 399 -45.32 9.59 19.84
C GLN A 399 -43.98 10.19 20.28
N GLY A 400 -43.63 11.33 19.68
CA GLY A 400 -42.46 12.14 20.05
C GLY A 400 -42.38 13.41 19.20
N ARG A 401 -41.62 14.41 19.67
CA ARG A 401 -41.32 15.62 18.89
C ARG A 401 -40.53 15.23 17.62
N PRO A 402 -40.79 15.86 16.46
CA PRO A 402 -40.04 15.62 15.23
C PRO A 402 -38.53 15.67 15.45
N ARG A 403 -37.77 14.76 14.81
CA ARG A 403 -36.30 14.74 14.91
C ARG A 403 -35.72 15.52 13.74
N SER A 404 -34.95 16.57 14.00
CA SER A 404 -34.27 17.30 12.94
C SER A 404 -33.23 16.41 12.22
N LEU A 405 -33.26 16.45 10.89
CA LEU A 405 -32.25 15.89 10.00
C LEU A 405 -31.21 16.96 9.69
N TYR A 406 -29.94 16.61 9.87
CA TYR A 406 -28.79 17.48 9.66
C TYR A 406 -27.96 16.99 8.47
N GLU A 407 -27.30 17.93 7.80
CA GLU A 407 -26.30 17.67 6.76
C GLU A 407 -25.07 18.56 7.06
N LEU A 408 -23.86 18.00 6.95
CA LEU A 408 -22.62 18.76 7.11
C LEU A 408 -22.36 19.59 5.86
N ASN A 409 -21.91 20.83 6.05
CA ASN A 409 -21.67 21.78 4.95
C ASN A 409 -20.17 22.04 4.74
N PHE A 410 -19.37 20.99 4.91
CA PHE A 410 -17.92 21.04 4.69
C PHE A 410 -17.42 19.70 4.16
N SER A 411 -16.32 19.73 3.41
CA SER A 411 -15.71 18.52 2.86
C SER A 411 -15.09 17.68 3.98
N THR A 412 -15.39 16.39 3.96
CA THR A 412 -14.85 15.45 4.95
C THR A 412 -13.68 14.63 4.40
N TYR A 413 -13.45 14.61 3.08
CA TYR A 413 -12.38 13.84 2.40
C TYR A 413 -11.05 14.59 2.21
N HIS A 414 -10.74 15.55 3.08
CA HIS A 414 -9.42 16.18 3.09
C HIS A 414 -8.30 15.21 3.45
#